data_AF-A0ABD0VXM8-F1
#
_entry.id   AF-A0ABD0VXM8-F1
#
_cell.length_a   1.000
_cell.length_b   1.000
_cell.length_c   1.000
_cell.angle_alpha   90.00
_cell.angle_beta   90.00
_cell.angle_gamma   90.00
#
_symmetry.space_group_name_H-M   'P 1'
#
loop_
_entity.id
_entity.type
_entity.pdbx_description
1 polymer ?
#
loop_
_entity_poly.entity_id
_entity_poly.type
_entity_poly.pdbx_seq_one_letter_code
_entity_poly.pdbx_strand_id
1 'polypeptide(L)'
;MEWQNLSFLSFGDATSADGFFFRCSDWLSLRHFHLPLTYWRKNRLNRTPAMAFLLRKFQEVANTLAKSPKFARDPRHLQFEADINRLFLYTSFNRLGRNADEKDAEEIIEMASKASVTDQQRQVQENIHYQIKNICNQMDDILQFDPNNIPDKPNSALGHQNGPKRSGLSFAIGTSVSSAPEPVVTQTKLLSRAELSCYLKDRIGYTIDVKPSQIPHEEAGLGLFVSGESNVGSVVAFYPGIIYSPAYYRYIPGYPRVDSCNSYLITRYDDIIINAQPWGIGGESREIWDGFFQQNLKPGSSSNISQNSDRLWKALSKPLESSNGRNPSEVLELRNPLAFGHFANHPAKGIDPNVMVCPYDFPVMEKDMRVYIPNIVFGDQESLTMKRFGSFWFRSKGAGDQVIDAPVMKTLVLVAMRPLCEEEAYLNYRLSNSKRRPSWYSPVDEEEDQRRWS
;
A
#
# COMPACT_ATOMS: atom_id res chain seq x y z
N MET A 1 57.34 1.81 19.26
CA MET A 1 57.27 0.38 18.89
C MET A 1 56.20 0.26 17.81
N GLU A 2 56.39 0.79 16.60
CA GLU A 2 57.43 0.45 15.60
C GLU A 2 57.40 -1.02 15.22
N TRP A 3 56.86 -1.29 14.02
CA TRP A 3 57.21 -2.28 12.97
C TRP A 3 56.33 -1.85 11.75
N GLN A 4 56.74 -0.96 10.83
CA GLN A 4 57.65 -1.15 9.67
C GLN A 4 57.42 -2.50 8.95
N ASN A 5 56.79 -2.51 7.78
CA ASN A 5 57.31 -2.28 6.41
C ASN A 5 57.46 -3.61 5.67
N LEU A 6 56.86 -3.71 4.49
CA LEU A 6 57.52 -4.20 3.27
C LEU A 6 56.63 -3.91 2.06
N SER A 7 57.03 -2.89 1.31
CA SER A 7 56.70 -2.66 -0.09
C SER A 7 57.76 -3.32 -0.97
N PHE A 8 57.38 -3.88 -2.12
CA PHE A 8 58.25 -3.98 -3.29
C PHE A 8 57.44 -3.83 -4.59
N LEU A 9 58.03 -3.06 -5.49
CA LEU A 9 57.62 -2.57 -6.81
C LEU A 9 57.69 -3.66 -7.89
N SER A 10 56.70 -3.74 -8.80
CA SER A 10 56.70 -3.29 -10.22
C SER A 10 57.70 -3.93 -11.20
N PHE A 11 57.19 -4.60 -12.24
CA PHE A 11 57.34 -4.31 -13.70
C PHE A 11 57.12 -5.56 -14.58
N GLY A 12 56.50 -5.39 -15.76
CA GLY A 12 56.89 -6.13 -16.98
C GLY A 12 55.87 -7.06 -17.66
N ASP A 13 55.02 -6.46 -18.51
CA ASP A 13 54.69 -6.83 -19.90
C ASP A 13 54.47 -8.27 -20.42
N ALA A 14 53.32 -8.38 -21.12
CA ALA A 14 53.11 -8.86 -22.51
C ALA A 14 52.75 -10.33 -22.85
N THR A 15 51.67 -10.41 -23.67
CA THR A 15 51.30 -11.42 -24.71
C THR A 15 50.84 -12.81 -24.23
N SER A 16 49.82 -13.50 -24.77
CA SER A 16 49.07 -13.54 -26.04
C SER A 16 47.60 -13.95 -25.76
N ALA A 17 46.55 -13.40 -26.39
CA ALA A 17 45.95 -13.75 -27.70
C ALA A 17 45.49 -15.22 -27.87
N ASP A 18 44.16 -15.41 -27.88
CA ASP A 18 43.33 -16.32 -28.72
C ASP A 18 41.85 -16.01 -28.34
N GLY A 19 40.88 -15.67 -29.20
CA GLY A 19 40.79 -15.77 -30.64
C GLY A 19 39.56 -16.60 -31.02
N PHE A 20 38.34 -16.04 -31.07
CA PHE A 20 37.24 -16.60 -31.87
C PHE A 20 36.37 -15.49 -32.48
N PHE A 21 36.58 -15.29 -33.77
CA PHE A 21 35.73 -14.56 -34.72
C PHE A 21 34.66 -15.51 -35.26
N PHE A 22 33.43 -15.03 -35.46
CA PHE A 22 32.65 -15.35 -36.66
C PHE A 22 31.76 -14.16 -37.03
N ARG A 23 31.95 -13.66 -38.26
CA ARG A 23 31.09 -12.71 -38.96
C ARG A 23 31.01 -13.16 -40.42
N CYS A 24 29.80 -13.18 -40.98
CA CYS A 24 29.40 -12.99 -42.39
C CYS A 24 27.91 -13.41 -42.46
N SER A 25 26.91 -12.52 -42.50
CA SER A 25 26.47 -11.59 -43.56
C SER A 25 25.54 -12.21 -44.62
N ASP A 26 24.46 -11.46 -44.84
CA ASP A 26 23.56 -11.38 -46.01
C ASP A 26 22.43 -12.39 -46.18
N TRP A 27 21.20 -11.93 -45.89
CA TRP A 27 20.04 -12.09 -46.78
C TRP A 27 19.18 -10.81 -46.71
N LEU A 28 19.04 -10.14 -47.86
CA LEU A 28 18.22 -8.95 -48.09
C LEU A 28 16.91 -9.35 -48.78
N SER A 29 15.85 -8.58 -48.47
CA SER A 29 14.60 -8.37 -49.23
C SER A 29 13.41 -9.30 -48.93
N LEU A 30 12.41 -8.76 -48.21
CA LEU A 30 11.08 -8.50 -48.77
C LEU A 30 10.19 -7.63 -47.85
N ARG A 31 9.86 -6.48 -48.45
CA ARG A 31 8.87 -5.42 -48.22
C ARG A 31 7.68 -5.59 -47.24
N HIS A 32 7.33 -4.42 -46.71
CA HIS A 32 5.99 -3.90 -46.34
C HIS A 32 5.36 -4.37 -45.02
N PHE A 33 5.67 -3.63 -43.95
CA PHE A 33 4.65 -3.25 -42.97
C PHE A 33 4.70 -1.74 -42.74
N HIS A 34 3.61 -1.07 -43.12
CA HIS A 34 3.30 0.29 -42.73
C HIS A 34 3.15 0.33 -41.20
N LEU A 35 4.17 0.85 -40.51
CA LEU A 35 4.02 1.30 -39.13
C LEU A 35 3.11 2.54 -39.12
N PRO A 36 2.02 2.56 -38.34
CA PRO A 36 1.19 3.75 -38.22
C PRO A 36 1.97 4.90 -37.60
N LEU A 37 1.74 6.09 -38.15
CA LEU A 37 2.27 7.38 -37.76
C LEU A 37 1.74 7.86 -36.38
N THR A 38 1.70 7.00 -35.36
CA THR A 38 1.21 7.32 -34.00
C THR A 38 2.32 7.46 -32.96
N TYR A 39 3.56 7.09 -33.30
CA TYR A 39 4.72 7.18 -32.38
C TYR A 39 5.33 8.59 -32.27
N TRP A 40 4.77 9.59 -32.97
CA TRP A 40 5.23 10.98 -32.92
C TRP A 40 4.11 12.00 -32.62
N ARG A 41 3.02 11.57 -31.96
CA ARG A 41 2.14 12.49 -31.25
C ARG A 41 2.74 12.84 -29.88
N LYS A 42 3.85 13.57 -29.96
CA LYS A 42 4.49 14.39 -28.93
C LYS A 42 3.56 14.73 -27.76
N ASN A 43 3.96 14.34 -26.55
CA ASN A 43 4.41 15.28 -25.50
C ASN A 43 3.70 16.65 -25.50
N ARG A 44 2.38 16.62 -25.32
CA ARG A 44 1.55 17.83 -25.26
C ARG A 44 0.69 17.86 -23.99
N LEU A 45 1.26 17.51 -22.83
CA LEU A 45 0.61 17.73 -21.52
C LEU A 45 1.56 18.03 -20.35
N ASN A 46 2.87 18.14 -20.58
CA ASN A 46 3.71 18.99 -19.73
C ASN A 46 3.59 20.41 -20.26
N ARG A 47 2.71 21.24 -19.66
CA ARG A 47 2.83 22.71 -19.57
C ARG A 47 1.53 23.33 -19.03
N THR A 48 1.51 23.58 -17.74
CA THR A 48 1.60 24.99 -17.36
C THR A 48 2.90 25.16 -16.57
N PRO A 49 3.77 26.12 -16.92
CA PRO A 49 4.90 26.51 -16.06
C PRO A 49 4.45 26.80 -14.61
N ALA A 50 3.20 27.23 -14.45
CA ALA A 50 2.52 27.38 -13.17
C ALA A 50 2.52 26.09 -12.34
N MET A 51 2.08 24.94 -12.85
CA MET A 51 2.02 23.69 -12.08
C MET A 51 3.37 23.21 -11.55
N ALA A 52 4.42 23.29 -12.37
CA ALA A 52 5.77 22.92 -11.97
C ALA A 52 6.37 23.92 -10.96
N PHE A 53 6.07 25.21 -11.13
CA PHE A 53 6.46 26.27 -10.21
C PHE A 53 5.74 26.16 -8.86
N LEU A 54 4.46 25.84 -8.87
CA LEU A 54 3.64 25.65 -7.67
C LEU A 54 4.09 24.42 -6.88
N LEU A 55 4.38 23.31 -7.55
CA LEU A 55 4.95 22.13 -6.90
C LEU A 55 6.29 22.46 -6.23
N ARG A 56 7.14 23.24 -6.90
CA ARG A 56 8.40 23.73 -6.34
C ARG A 56 8.17 24.68 -5.16
N LYS A 57 7.23 25.63 -5.25
CA LYS A 57 6.82 26.51 -4.13
C LYS A 57 6.34 25.67 -2.94
N PHE A 58 5.49 24.67 -3.17
CA PHE A 58 5.02 23.76 -2.11
C PHE A 58 6.16 22.97 -1.46
N GLN A 59 7.11 22.48 -2.25
CA GLN A 59 8.31 21.82 -1.74
C GLN A 59 9.19 22.78 -0.92
N GLU A 60 9.38 24.01 -1.38
CA GLU A 60 10.16 25.04 -0.67
C GLU A 60 9.48 25.46 0.65
N VAL A 61 8.15 25.61 0.66
CA VAL A 61 7.36 25.91 1.88
C VAL A 61 7.40 24.74 2.87
N ALA A 62 7.18 23.52 2.40
CA ALA A 62 7.29 22.33 3.26
C ALA A 62 8.70 22.22 3.88
N ASN A 63 9.74 22.51 3.10
CA ASN A 63 11.12 22.46 3.57
C ASN A 63 11.50 23.60 4.52
N THR A 64 10.84 24.76 4.44
CA THR A 64 11.07 25.90 5.35
C THR A 64 10.28 25.75 6.65
N LEU A 65 9.04 25.28 6.59
CA LEU A 65 8.24 24.95 7.77
C LEU A 65 8.88 23.82 8.57
N ALA A 66 9.40 22.78 7.92
CA ALA A 66 10.11 21.69 8.59
C ALA A 66 11.38 22.12 9.37
N LYS A 67 11.83 23.38 9.20
CA LYS A 67 13.02 23.96 9.85
C LYS A 67 12.69 25.00 10.93
N SER A 68 11.42 25.32 11.20
CA SER A 68 11.09 26.36 12.17
C SER A 68 11.38 25.93 13.63
N PRO A 69 11.98 26.78 14.46
CA PRO A 69 12.35 26.45 15.85
C PRO A 69 11.16 26.38 16.83
N LYS A 70 9.92 26.59 16.37
CA LYS A 70 8.70 26.49 17.20
C LYS A 70 8.24 25.03 17.44
N PHE A 71 8.80 24.07 16.73
CA PHE A 71 8.36 22.68 16.76
C PHE A 71 9.10 21.87 17.85
N ALA A 72 8.38 20.98 18.54
CA ALA A 72 8.76 20.42 19.84
C ALA A 72 9.85 19.32 19.80
N ARG A 73 10.30 18.97 21.02
CA ARG A 73 11.39 18.09 21.49
C ARG A 73 11.53 16.66 20.89
N ASP A 74 10.70 16.22 19.92
CA ASP A 74 10.71 14.86 19.35
C ASP A 74 10.85 14.88 17.81
N PRO A 75 11.99 14.40 17.26
CA PRO A 75 12.24 14.35 15.81
C PRO A 75 11.17 13.60 15.00
N ARG A 76 10.50 12.60 15.57
CA ARG A 76 9.48 11.82 14.85
C ARG A 76 8.21 12.62 14.64
N HIS A 77 7.85 13.41 15.64
CA HIS A 77 6.70 14.31 15.57
C HIS A 77 6.92 15.39 14.50
N LEU A 78 8.15 15.92 14.40
CA LEU A 78 8.51 16.87 13.33
C LEU A 78 8.29 16.28 11.94
N GLN A 79 8.69 15.01 11.74
CA GLN A 79 8.51 14.35 10.45
C GLN A 79 7.03 14.12 10.13
N PHE A 80 6.22 13.77 11.13
CA PHE A 80 4.78 13.65 10.97
C PHE A 80 4.14 14.97 10.52
N GLU A 81 4.47 16.08 11.19
CA GLU A 81 3.94 17.40 10.84
C GLU A 81 4.34 17.82 9.42
N ALA A 82 5.60 17.58 9.03
CA ALA A 82 6.09 17.86 7.68
C ALA A 82 5.34 17.04 6.62
N ASP A 83 5.08 15.76 6.87
CA ASP A 83 4.32 14.91 5.95
C ASP A 83 2.85 15.35 5.84
N ILE A 84 2.20 15.68 6.96
CA ILE A 84 0.82 16.19 6.98
C ILE A 84 0.72 17.50 6.20
N ASN A 85 1.70 18.40 6.35
CA ASN A 85 1.75 19.63 5.60
C ASN A 85 1.85 19.38 4.09
N ARG A 86 2.72 18.46 3.65
CA ARG A 86 2.83 18.09 2.23
C ARG A 86 1.52 17.49 1.69
N LEU A 87 0.92 16.57 2.44
CA LEU A 87 -0.36 15.96 2.09
C LEU A 87 -1.48 17.00 2.00
N PHE A 88 -1.51 17.98 2.91
CA PHE A 88 -2.47 19.07 2.89
C PHE A 88 -2.36 19.86 1.59
N LEU A 89 -1.14 20.25 1.20
CA LEU A 89 -0.89 21.01 -0.02
C LEU A 89 -1.33 20.21 -1.26
N TYR A 90 -0.87 18.95 -1.39
CA TYR A 90 -1.19 18.12 -2.56
C TYR A 90 -2.68 17.79 -2.67
N THR A 91 -3.32 17.35 -1.59
CA THR A 91 -4.73 16.94 -1.62
C THR A 91 -5.68 18.12 -1.75
N SER A 92 -5.36 19.27 -1.15
CA SER A 92 -6.15 20.49 -1.34
C SER A 92 -6.05 20.99 -2.77
N PHE A 93 -4.84 20.93 -3.35
CA PHE A 93 -4.64 21.27 -4.75
C PHE A 93 -5.42 20.34 -5.69
N ASN A 94 -5.46 19.05 -5.39
CA ASN A 94 -6.25 18.08 -6.16
C ASN A 94 -7.75 18.44 -6.22
N ARG A 95 -8.31 19.00 -5.13
CA ARG A 95 -9.72 19.41 -5.09
C ARG A 95 -10.08 20.50 -6.09
N LEU A 96 -9.13 21.39 -6.40
CA LEU A 96 -9.36 22.48 -7.36
C LEU A 96 -9.56 21.95 -8.79
N GLY A 97 -9.04 20.75 -9.07
CA GLY A 97 -9.16 20.11 -10.38
C GLY A 97 -8.30 20.78 -11.46
N ARG A 98 -8.67 20.54 -12.72
CA ARG A 98 -7.84 20.91 -13.89
C ARG A 98 -7.81 22.42 -14.19
N ASN A 99 -8.69 23.20 -13.59
CA ASN A 99 -8.85 24.64 -13.86
C ASN A 99 -8.15 25.52 -12.80
N ALA A 100 -7.40 24.91 -11.88
CA ALA A 100 -6.67 25.64 -10.84
C ALA A 100 -5.66 26.61 -11.45
N ASP A 101 -5.64 27.85 -10.96
CA ASP A 101 -4.67 28.86 -11.34
C ASP A 101 -3.62 29.11 -10.24
N GLU A 102 -2.71 30.06 -10.48
CA GLU A 102 -1.65 30.38 -9.53
C GLU A 102 -2.19 30.99 -8.22
N LYS A 103 -3.26 31.77 -8.31
CA LYS A 103 -3.86 32.44 -7.15
C LYS A 103 -4.50 31.41 -6.22
N ASP A 104 -5.16 30.39 -6.77
CA ASP A 104 -5.76 29.31 -5.97
C ASP A 104 -4.69 28.57 -5.16
N ALA A 105 -3.51 28.36 -5.75
CA ALA A 105 -2.41 27.71 -5.06
C ALA A 105 -1.75 28.61 -4.01
N GLU A 106 -1.65 29.92 -4.25
CA GLU A 106 -1.19 30.88 -3.24
C GLU A 106 -2.14 30.93 -2.03
N GLU A 107 -3.44 30.83 -2.25
CA GLU A 107 -4.44 30.73 -1.19
C GLU A 107 -4.25 29.44 -0.37
N ILE A 108 -3.98 28.30 -1.02
CA ILE A 108 -3.66 27.04 -0.32
C ILE A 108 -2.39 27.18 0.53
N ILE A 109 -1.34 27.82 0.01
CA ILE A 109 -0.10 28.07 0.77
C ILE A 109 -0.41 28.96 1.98
N GLU A 110 -1.19 30.02 1.80
CA GLU A 110 -1.60 30.91 2.88
C GLU A 110 -2.40 30.17 3.95
N MET A 111 -3.37 29.33 3.55
CA MET A 111 -4.12 28.48 4.46
C MET A 111 -3.20 27.52 5.24
N ALA A 112 -2.27 26.85 4.56
CA ALA A 112 -1.31 25.94 5.18
C ALA A 112 -0.42 26.64 6.21
N SER A 113 -0.07 27.91 5.98
CA SER A 113 0.76 28.70 6.90
C SER A 113 0.02 29.11 8.19
N LYS A 114 -1.32 29.17 8.14
CA LYS A 114 -2.17 29.62 9.25
C LYS A 114 -2.84 28.46 10.00
N ALA A 115 -3.12 27.36 9.31
CA ALA A 115 -3.83 26.22 9.86
C ALA A 115 -2.97 25.44 10.86
N SER A 116 -3.59 24.99 11.95
CA SER A 116 -2.96 24.06 12.89
C SER A 116 -2.71 22.69 12.23
N VAL A 117 -1.75 21.92 12.75
CA VAL A 117 -1.48 20.55 12.26
C VAL A 117 -2.74 19.67 12.34
N THR A 118 -3.53 19.82 13.40
CA THR A 118 -4.80 19.09 13.57
C THR A 118 -5.84 19.48 12.53
N ASP A 119 -5.94 20.76 12.17
CA ASP A 119 -6.84 21.21 11.10
C ASP A 119 -6.37 20.72 9.73
N GLN A 120 -5.06 20.76 9.47
CA GLN A 120 -4.47 20.22 8.25
C GLN A 120 -4.74 18.72 8.12
N GLN A 121 -4.55 17.96 9.21
CA GLN A 121 -4.84 16.53 9.25
C GLN A 121 -6.32 16.25 8.97
N ARG A 122 -7.24 17.00 9.58
CA ARG A 122 -8.69 16.86 9.34
C ARG A 122 -9.02 17.09 7.86
N GLN A 123 -8.51 18.17 7.26
CA GLN A 123 -8.76 18.47 5.85
C GLN A 123 -8.15 17.42 4.91
N VAL A 124 -6.97 16.87 5.24
CA VAL A 124 -6.40 15.73 4.51
C VAL A 124 -7.33 14.51 4.58
N GLN A 125 -7.85 14.15 5.77
CA GLN A 125 -8.79 13.04 5.89
C GLN A 125 -10.04 13.26 5.03
N GLU A 126 -10.63 14.46 5.06
CA GLU A 126 -11.81 14.80 4.26
C GLU A 126 -11.56 14.72 2.75
N ASN A 127 -10.40 15.20 2.29
CA ASN A 127 -10.01 15.17 0.88
C ASN A 127 -9.80 13.74 0.38
N ILE A 128 -9.10 12.92 1.17
CA ILE A 128 -8.83 11.52 0.84
C ILE A 128 -10.12 10.71 0.89
N HIS A 129 -10.95 10.92 1.91
CA HIS A 129 -12.25 10.29 2.02
C HIS A 129 -13.14 10.59 0.81
N TYR A 130 -13.20 11.84 0.37
CA TYR A 130 -13.96 12.24 -0.82
C TYR A 130 -13.50 11.48 -2.09
N GLN A 131 -12.19 11.36 -2.30
CA GLN A 131 -11.65 10.62 -3.44
C GLN A 131 -11.98 9.12 -3.36
N ILE A 132 -11.79 8.50 -2.18
CA ILE A 132 -12.06 7.08 -1.96
C ILE A 132 -13.55 6.79 -2.15
N LYS A 133 -14.43 7.65 -1.63
CA LYS A 133 -15.87 7.54 -1.84
C LYS A 133 -16.24 7.57 -3.31
N ASN A 134 -15.66 8.49 -4.08
CA ASN A 134 -15.87 8.53 -5.53
C ASN A 134 -15.38 7.23 -6.20
N ILE A 135 -14.18 6.74 -5.86
CA ILE A 135 -13.63 5.48 -6.39
C ILE A 135 -14.55 4.29 -6.07
N CYS A 136 -15.02 4.18 -4.81
CA CYS A 136 -15.96 3.13 -4.39
C CYS A 136 -17.26 3.20 -5.18
N ASN A 137 -17.84 4.39 -5.37
CA ASN A 137 -19.06 4.56 -6.17
C ASN A 137 -18.85 4.14 -7.63
N GLN A 138 -17.72 4.50 -8.24
CA GLN A 138 -17.40 4.07 -9.61
C GLN A 138 -17.27 2.55 -9.72
N MET A 139 -16.60 1.90 -8.76
CA MET A 139 -16.51 0.44 -8.74
C MET A 139 -17.88 -0.21 -8.54
N ASP A 140 -18.71 0.37 -7.67
CA ASP A 140 -20.07 -0.12 -7.44
C ASP A 140 -20.91 -0.05 -8.72
N ASP A 141 -20.92 1.10 -9.39
CA ASP A 141 -21.62 1.28 -10.66
C ASP A 141 -21.14 0.32 -11.76
N ILE A 142 -19.84 -0.03 -11.79
CA ILE A 142 -19.28 -1.02 -12.73
C ILE A 142 -19.74 -2.45 -12.39
N LEU A 143 -19.83 -2.77 -11.10
CA LEU A 143 -20.10 -4.11 -10.58
C LEU A 143 -21.58 -4.40 -10.36
N GLN A 144 -22.45 -3.39 -10.37
CA GLN A 144 -23.89 -3.51 -10.28
C GLN A 144 -24.42 -4.45 -11.37
N PHE A 145 -25.34 -5.33 -10.97
CA PHE A 145 -26.01 -6.27 -11.84
C PHE A 145 -27.15 -5.54 -12.58
N ASP A 146 -27.18 -5.59 -13.91
CA ASP A 146 -28.37 -5.16 -14.67
C ASP A 146 -29.36 -6.32 -14.73
N PRO A 147 -30.51 -6.26 -14.02
CA PRO A 147 -31.50 -7.34 -14.02
C PRO A 147 -32.10 -7.61 -15.40
N ASN A 148 -31.91 -6.72 -16.39
CA ASN A 148 -32.38 -6.91 -17.76
C ASN A 148 -31.39 -7.66 -18.67
N ASN A 149 -30.16 -7.90 -18.20
CA ASN A 149 -29.10 -8.61 -18.95
C ASN A 149 -28.79 -9.97 -18.30
N ILE A 150 -29.81 -10.81 -18.15
CA ILE A 150 -29.62 -12.23 -17.82
C ILE A 150 -29.34 -12.97 -19.13
N PRO A 151 -28.14 -13.52 -19.38
CA PRO A 151 -27.96 -14.48 -20.46
C PRO A 151 -28.80 -15.72 -20.12
N ASP A 152 -29.63 -16.13 -21.08
CA ASP A 152 -30.57 -17.24 -20.95
C ASP A 152 -29.96 -18.43 -20.21
N LYS A 153 -30.64 -18.87 -19.15
CA LYS A 153 -30.35 -20.14 -18.47
C LYS A 153 -30.19 -21.24 -19.53
N PRO A 154 -29.12 -22.06 -19.49
CA PRO A 154 -29.13 -23.27 -20.28
C PRO A 154 -30.24 -24.18 -19.75
N ASN A 155 -31.21 -24.45 -20.61
CA ASN A 155 -32.27 -25.42 -20.39
C ASN A 155 -31.64 -26.80 -20.11
N SER A 156 -31.64 -27.23 -18.85
CA SER A 156 -31.58 -28.65 -18.51
C SER A 156 -32.97 -29.10 -18.08
N ALA A 157 -33.82 -29.36 -19.07
CA ALA A 157 -34.99 -30.19 -18.87
C ALA A 157 -34.53 -31.64 -18.75
N LEU A 158 -34.71 -32.25 -17.58
CA LEU A 158 -34.88 -33.70 -17.47
C LEU A 158 -35.55 -34.09 -16.14
N GLY A 159 -36.75 -34.66 -16.27
CA GLY A 159 -37.26 -35.66 -15.34
C GLY A 159 -38.27 -35.21 -14.29
N HIS A 160 -39.55 -35.21 -14.66
CA HIS A 160 -40.64 -35.45 -13.71
C HIS A 160 -40.38 -36.69 -12.86
N GLN A 161 -40.61 -36.62 -11.54
CA GLN A 161 -41.46 -37.59 -10.83
C GLN A 161 -42.06 -36.98 -9.56
N ASN A 162 -43.34 -37.31 -9.35
CA ASN A 162 -44.20 -36.87 -8.26
C ASN A 162 -44.04 -37.71 -6.97
N GLY A 163 -44.25 -37.07 -5.81
CA GLY A 163 -44.83 -37.68 -4.59
C GLY A 163 -43.98 -37.62 -3.30
N PRO A 164 -44.56 -37.80 -2.10
CA PRO A 164 -45.84 -37.29 -1.58
C PRO A 164 -45.66 -36.38 -0.34
N LYS A 165 -46.64 -35.53 -0.06
CA LYS A 165 -46.77 -34.78 1.21
C LYS A 165 -47.04 -35.74 2.38
N ARG A 166 -46.24 -35.70 3.45
CA ARG A 166 -46.64 -36.19 4.79
C ARG A 166 -46.03 -35.36 5.93
N SER A 167 -46.95 -34.71 6.64
CA SER A 167 -47.13 -34.50 8.08
C SER A 167 -45.93 -34.43 9.03
N GLY A 168 -46.01 -33.41 9.90
CA GLY A 168 -45.03 -33.11 10.92
C GLY A 168 -44.97 -34.08 12.08
N LEU A 169 -43.83 -34.03 12.76
CA LEU A 169 -43.58 -34.32 14.17
C LEU A 169 -42.19 -33.77 14.47
N SER A 170 -42.17 -32.62 15.14
CA SER A 170 -40.98 -31.91 15.58
C SER A 170 -40.41 -32.62 16.80
N PHE A 171 -39.19 -33.17 16.70
CA PHE A 171 -38.38 -33.48 17.87
C PHE A 171 -37.40 -32.33 18.09
N ALA A 172 -37.70 -31.51 19.09
CA ALA A 172 -36.81 -30.47 19.59
C ALA A 172 -35.70 -31.13 20.42
N ILE A 173 -34.46 -31.08 19.92
CA ILE A 173 -33.25 -31.21 20.74
C ILE A 173 -32.53 -29.88 20.63
N GLY A 174 -32.50 -29.16 21.74
CA GLY A 174 -31.83 -27.88 21.87
C GLY A 174 -30.32 -28.04 21.75
N THR A 175 -29.73 -27.20 20.90
CA THR A 175 -28.33 -26.82 21.05
C THR A 175 -28.27 -25.34 20.73
N SER A 176 -28.25 -24.53 21.79
CA SER A 176 -27.98 -23.11 21.73
C SER A 176 -26.52 -22.91 21.33
N VAL A 177 -26.28 -22.67 20.05
CA VAL A 177 -25.12 -21.92 19.58
C VAL A 177 -25.69 -20.79 18.76
N SER A 178 -25.65 -19.58 19.32
CA SER A 178 -25.91 -18.35 18.57
C SER A 178 -24.74 -18.17 17.60
N SER A 179 -24.75 -18.90 16.48
CA SER A 179 -23.90 -18.56 15.34
C SER A 179 -24.38 -17.20 14.86
N ALA A 180 -23.55 -16.17 14.99
CA ALA A 180 -23.75 -14.92 14.27
C ALA A 180 -24.06 -15.27 12.80
N PRO A 181 -25.03 -14.62 12.15
CA PRO A 181 -25.35 -14.91 10.76
C PRO A 181 -24.07 -14.81 9.92
N GLU A 182 -23.73 -15.86 9.19
CA GLU A 182 -22.60 -15.82 8.27
C GLU A 182 -22.79 -14.65 7.30
N PRO A 183 -21.73 -13.88 7.02
CA PRO A 183 -21.87 -12.68 6.22
C PRO A 183 -22.30 -13.05 4.80
N VAL A 184 -23.42 -12.47 4.36
CA VAL A 184 -24.01 -12.75 3.05
C VAL A 184 -23.18 -12.06 1.97
N VAL A 185 -22.64 -12.83 1.03
CA VAL A 185 -21.90 -12.31 -0.12
C VAL A 185 -22.89 -11.87 -1.20
N THR A 186 -22.97 -10.56 -1.45
CA THR A 186 -23.78 -10.00 -2.54
C THR A 186 -23.19 -10.38 -3.88
N GLN A 187 -24.00 -10.94 -4.78
CA GLN A 187 -23.57 -11.29 -6.13
C GLN A 187 -23.35 -10.01 -6.97
N THR A 188 -22.15 -9.88 -7.53
CA THR A 188 -21.79 -8.81 -8.46
C THR A 188 -21.72 -9.33 -9.90
N LYS A 189 -21.64 -8.42 -10.88
CA LYS A 189 -21.27 -8.77 -12.25
C LYS A 189 -20.01 -9.65 -12.28
N LEU A 190 -20.03 -10.68 -13.13
CA LEU A 190 -18.92 -11.60 -13.36
C LEU A 190 -17.85 -10.94 -14.24
N LEU A 191 -17.17 -9.95 -13.68
CA LEU A 191 -15.99 -9.33 -14.26
C LEU A 191 -14.74 -9.91 -13.60
N SER A 192 -13.75 -10.24 -14.41
CA SER A 192 -12.38 -10.44 -13.95
C SER A 192 -11.80 -9.15 -13.37
N ARG A 193 -10.75 -9.28 -12.57
CA ARG A 193 -10.00 -8.12 -12.05
C ARG A 193 -9.45 -7.23 -13.16
N ALA A 194 -8.99 -7.83 -14.26
CA ALA A 194 -8.48 -7.10 -15.41
C ALA A 194 -9.57 -6.25 -16.10
N GLU A 195 -10.78 -6.81 -16.28
CA GLU A 195 -11.91 -6.07 -16.83
C GLU A 195 -12.35 -4.93 -15.91
N LEU A 196 -12.46 -5.19 -14.59
CA LEU A 196 -12.75 -4.15 -13.60
C LEU A 196 -11.70 -3.03 -13.64
N SER A 197 -10.42 -3.38 -13.74
CA SER A 197 -9.30 -2.44 -13.86
C SER A 197 -9.44 -1.55 -15.11
N CYS A 198 -9.77 -2.14 -16.27
CA CYS A 198 -10.01 -1.39 -17.51
C CYS A 198 -11.20 -0.43 -17.37
N TYR A 199 -12.35 -0.91 -16.89
CA TYR A 199 -13.53 -0.06 -16.71
C TYR A 199 -13.28 1.07 -15.71
N LEU A 200 -12.56 0.79 -14.61
CA LEU A 200 -12.22 1.82 -13.64
C LEU A 200 -11.28 2.87 -14.27
N LYS A 201 -10.26 2.44 -15.03
CA LYS A 201 -9.38 3.33 -15.78
C LYS A 201 -10.16 4.30 -16.66
N ASP A 202 -11.17 3.81 -17.37
CA ASP A 202 -12.02 4.65 -18.23
C ASP A 202 -12.86 5.67 -17.43
N ARG A 203 -13.21 5.38 -16.18
CA ARG A 203 -13.99 6.27 -15.30
C ARG A 203 -13.14 7.33 -14.62
N ILE A 204 -11.99 6.94 -14.04
CA ILE A 204 -11.19 7.83 -13.18
C ILE A 204 -9.88 8.31 -13.84
N GLY A 205 -9.57 7.81 -15.03
CA GLY A 205 -8.41 8.22 -15.85
C GLY A 205 -7.16 7.36 -15.66
N TYR A 206 -7.10 6.53 -14.61
CA TYR A 206 -5.98 5.63 -14.35
C TYR A 206 -6.40 4.37 -13.59
N THR A 207 -5.52 3.39 -13.60
CA THR A 207 -5.54 2.19 -12.76
C THR A 207 -4.11 1.78 -12.41
N ILE A 208 -3.96 0.65 -11.73
CA ILE A 208 -2.67 0.14 -11.28
C ILE A 208 -2.39 -1.23 -11.89
N ASP A 209 -1.16 -1.39 -12.34
CA ASP A 209 -0.61 -2.66 -12.79
C ASP A 209 0.56 -3.09 -11.90
N VAL A 210 0.72 -4.40 -11.70
CA VAL A 210 1.90 -4.98 -11.05
C VAL A 210 2.74 -5.68 -12.12
N LYS A 211 3.97 -5.20 -12.33
CA LYS A 211 4.89 -5.68 -13.39
C LYS A 211 6.31 -5.77 -12.82
N PRO A 212 7.28 -6.43 -13.49
CA PRO A 212 8.68 -6.37 -13.09
C PRO A 212 9.15 -4.91 -12.95
N SER A 213 9.83 -4.60 -11.83
CA SER A 213 10.31 -3.24 -11.54
C SER A 213 11.38 -2.80 -12.54
N GLN A 214 11.45 -1.49 -12.81
CA GLN A 214 12.49 -0.85 -13.62
C GLN A 214 13.76 -0.56 -12.83
N ILE A 215 13.75 -0.76 -11.50
CA ILE A 215 14.93 -0.57 -10.67
C ILE A 215 15.98 -1.61 -11.05
N PRO A 216 17.23 -1.20 -11.35
CA PRO A 216 18.30 -2.11 -11.77
C PRO A 216 18.91 -2.85 -10.57
N HIS A 217 18.11 -3.69 -9.90
CA HIS A 217 18.53 -4.52 -8.78
C HIS A 217 17.76 -5.84 -8.76
N GLU A 218 18.44 -6.96 -8.49
CA GLU A 218 17.83 -8.31 -8.53
C GLU A 218 16.70 -8.48 -7.50
N GLU A 219 16.83 -7.84 -6.35
CA GLU A 219 15.80 -7.88 -5.29
C GLU A 219 14.62 -6.91 -5.51
N ALA A 220 14.64 -6.08 -6.56
CA ALA A 220 13.53 -5.15 -6.82
C ALA A 220 12.22 -5.86 -7.20
N GLY A 221 12.33 -7.06 -7.79
CA GLY A 221 11.18 -7.93 -8.05
C GLY A 221 10.07 -7.26 -8.85
N LEU A 222 8.88 -7.17 -8.26
CA LEU A 222 7.71 -6.52 -8.84
C LEU A 222 7.62 -5.06 -8.37
N GLY A 223 7.16 -4.18 -9.25
CA GLY A 223 6.88 -2.78 -8.98
C GLY A 223 5.42 -2.43 -9.23
N LEU A 224 5.01 -1.28 -8.69
CA LEU A 224 3.68 -0.69 -8.84
C LEU A 224 3.69 0.29 -10.01
N PHE A 225 2.85 0.08 -11.03
CA PHE A 225 2.79 0.94 -12.20
C PHE A 225 1.44 1.65 -12.30
N VAL A 226 1.47 2.96 -12.52
CA VAL A 226 0.28 3.74 -12.86
C VAL A 226 0.03 3.61 -14.35
N SER A 227 -1.13 3.07 -14.72
CA SER A 227 -1.59 2.93 -16.10
C SER A 227 -2.69 3.96 -16.34
N GLY A 228 -2.42 4.96 -17.17
CA GLY A 228 -3.26 6.15 -17.37
C GLY A 228 -2.62 7.41 -16.78
N GLU A 229 -3.45 8.40 -16.48
CA GLU A 229 -3.03 9.71 -15.98
C GLU A 229 -3.63 9.99 -14.59
N SER A 230 -2.77 10.26 -13.60
CA SER A 230 -3.16 10.64 -12.24
C SER A 230 -2.64 12.04 -11.91
N ASN A 231 -3.46 12.85 -11.25
CA ASN A 231 -3.07 14.21 -10.87
C ASN A 231 -2.29 14.21 -9.55
N VAL A 232 -1.54 15.29 -9.28
CA VAL A 232 -0.97 15.51 -7.95
C VAL A 232 -2.08 15.50 -6.88
N GLY A 233 -1.79 14.88 -5.74
CA GLY A 233 -2.74 14.72 -4.63
C GLY A 233 -3.81 13.63 -4.84
N SER A 234 -3.78 12.90 -5.95
CA SER A 234 -4.69 11.78 -6.17
C SER A 234 -4.33 10.54 -5.33
N VAL A 235 -5.34 9.82 -4.86
CA VAL A 235 -5.20 8.51 -4.19
C VAL A 235 -4.85 7.43 -5.22
N VAL A 236 -3.58 7.05 -5.31
CA VAL A 236 -3.06 6.13 -6.32
C VAL A 236 -3.38 4.66 -5.98
N ALA A 237 -3.18 4.27 -4.72
CA ALA A 237 -3.35 2.89 -4.28
C ALA A 237 -3.71 2.79 -2.80
N PHE A 238 -4.40 1.72 -2.42
CA PHE A 238 -4.55 1.30 -1.03
C PHE A 238 -3.36 0.45 -0.62
N TYR A 239 -2.93 0.56 0.64
CA TYR A 239 -2.05 -0.42 1.26
C TYR A 239 -2.91 -1.50 1.96
N PRO A 240 -3.09 -2.68 1.34
CA PRO A 240 -4.03 -3.66 1.82
C PRO A 240 -3.47 -4.44 3.01
N GLY A 241 -4.29 -5.31 3.58
CA GLY A 241 -3.83 -6.32 4.52
C GLY A 241 -4.40 -6.20 5.93
N ILE A 242 -3.77 -6.91 6.85
CA ILE A 242 -4.23 -7.04 8.23
C ILE A 242 -3.64 -5.91 9.09
N ILE A 243 -4.50 -5.25 9.84
CA ILE A 243 -4.14 -4.13 10.74
C ILE A 243 -3.92 -4.69 12.15
N TYR A 244 -2.74 -4.42 12.71
CA TYR A 244 -2.36 -4.78 14.07
C TYR A 244 -2.15 -3.51 14.90
N SER A 245 -2.90 -3.40 15.99
CA SER A 245 -2.57 -2.44 17.05
C SER A 245 -1.39 -2.94 17.90
N PRO A 246 -0.74 -2.05 18.68
CA PRO A 246 0.38 -2.45 19.54
C PRO A 246 0.05 -3.61 20.51
N ALA A 247 -1.21 -3.78 20.89
CA ALA A 247 -1.67 -4.87 21.74
C ALA A 247 -1.52 -6.25 21.08
N TYR A 248 -1.48 -6.30 19.74
CA TYR A 248 -1.50 -7.52 18.95
C TYR A 248 -0.20 -7.79 18.17
N TYR A 249 0.88 -7.02 18.39
CA TYR A 249 2.16 -7.23 17.68
C TYR A 249 2.72 -8.66 17.79
N ARG A 250 2.48 -9.34 18.92
CA ARG A 250 2.92 -10.73 19.15
C ARG A 250 2.26 -11.75 18.22
N TYR A 251 1.16 -11.39 17.57
CA TYR A 251 0.45 -12.22 16.61
C TYR A 251 0.90 -12.00 15.16
N ILE A 252 1.77 -11.02 14.92
CA ILE A 252 2.35 -10.81 13.59
C ILE A 252 3.29 -12.00 13.29
N PRO A 253 3.13 -12.69 12.16
CA PRO A 253 4.01 -13.79 11.77
C PRO A 253 5.49 -13.37 11.79
N GLY A 254 6.33 -14.19 12.43
CA GLY A 254 7.76 -13.92 12.57
C GLY A 254 8.14 -13.04 13.77
N TYR A 255 7.19 -12.62 14.62
CA TYR A 255 7.49 -11.83 15.82
C TYR A 255 8.54 -12.53 16.71
N PRO A 256 9.51 -11.79 17.29
CA PRO A 256 9.71 -10.34 17.19
C PRO A 256 10.45 -9.87 15.92
N ARG A 257 11.00 -10.77 15.10
CA ARG A 257 11.76 -10.46 13.87
C ARG A 257 10.87 -10.52 12.63
N VAL A 258 9.79 -9.73 12.68
CA VAL A 258 8.74 -9.72 11.66
C VAL A 258 9.26 -9.34 10.26
N ASP A 259 10.31 -8.51 10.21
CA ASP A 259 10.95 -8.02 8.98
C ASP A 259 11.78 -9.08 8.24
N SER A 260 12.25 -10.12 8.94
CA SER A 260 13.21 -11.09 8.39
C SER A 260 12.60 -11.97 7.29
N CYS A 261 11.27 -12.07 7.23
CA CYS A 261 10.55 -12.89 6.25
C CYS A 261 9.34 -12.16 5.62
N ASN A 262 9.19 -10.86 5.88
CA ASN A 262 8.05 -10.08 5.41
C ASN A 262 8.45 -8.66 5.03
N SER A 263 8.59 -8.44 3.72
CA SER A 263 8.89 -7.14 3.13
C SER A 263 7.66 -6.23 2.98
N TYR A 264 6.45 -6.72 3.31
CA TYR A 264 5.18 -6.03 3.11
C TYR A 264 4.56 -5.55 4.43
N LEU A 265 5.41 -5.16 5.37
CA LEU A 265 5.03 -4.51 6.63
C LEU A 265 5.25 -3.02 6.52
N ILE A 266 4.26 -2.26 6.97
CA ILE A 266 4.38 -0.81 7.10
C ILE A 266 3.84 -0.35 8.45
N THR A 267 4.51 0.64 9.04
CA THR A 267 4.12 1.23 10.32
C THR A 267 3.63 2.65 10.12
N ARG A 268 2.44 2.93 10.64
CA ARG A 268 1.84 4.27 10.73
C ARG A 268 2.49 5.08 11.86
N TYR A 269 2.28 6.39 11.85
CA TYR A 269 2.76 7.29 12.90
C TYR A 269 2.14 7.01 14.28
N ASP A 270 0.94 6.46 14.32
CA ASP A 270 0.24 6.06 15.56
C ASP A 270 0.57 4.63 16.02
N ASP A 271 1.73 4.10 15.60
CA ASP A 271 2.21 2.76 15.93
C ASP A 271 1.20 1.64 15.55
N ILE A 272 0.44 1.84 14.47
CA ILE A 272 -0.31 0.76 13.84
C ILE A 272 0.56 0.09 12.79
N ILE A 273 0.57 -1.25 12.75
CA ILE A 273 1.25 -2.02 11.71
C ILE A 273 0.22 -2.60 10.74
N ILE A 274 0.45 -2.45 9.45
CA ILE A 274 -0.32 -3.12 8.40
C ILE A 274 0.56 -4.18 7.74
N ASN A 275 0.06 -5.40 7.65
CA ASN A 275 0.70 -6.53 7.00
C ASN A 275 -0.04 -6.86 5.70
N ALA A 276 0.55 -6.49 4.56
CA ALA A 276 0.02 -6.75 3.23
C ALA A 276 0.34 -8.16 2.69
N GLN A 277 1.27 -8.91 3.32
CA GLN A 277 1.68 -10.22 2.82
C GLN A 277 0.51 -11.20 2.59
N PRO A 278 -0.49 -11.31 3.50
CA PRO A 278 -1.66 -12.16 3.29
C PRO A 278 -2.56 -11.76 2.10
N TRP A 279 -2.52 -10.49 1.69
CA TRP A 279 -3.33 -10.00 0.57
C TRP A 279 -2.75 -10.47 -0.78
N GLY A 280 -1.42 -10.53 -0.91
CA GLY A 280 -0.75 -10.97 -2.13
C GLY A 280 -1.14 -10.11 -3.35
N ILE A 281 -1.77 -10.73 -4.35
CA ILE A 281 -2.26 -10.05 -5.56
C ILE A 281 -3.78 -9.82 -5.56
N GLY A 282 -4.45 -9.98 -4.42
CA GLY A 282 -5.91 -9.97 -4.33
C GLY A 282 -6.52 -11.26 -4.90
N GLY A 283 -7.74 -11.16 -5.42
CA GLY A 283 -8.52 -12.27 -5.95
C GLY A 283 -9.34 -11.90 -7.18
N GLU A 284 -10.18 -12.83 -7.63
CA GLU A 284 -11.00 -12.67 -8.85
C GLU A 284 -12.51 -12.57 -8.55
N SER A 285 -12.88 -12.45 -7.28
CA SER A 285 -14.28 -12.34 -6.84
C SER A 285 -14.42 -11.53 -5.56
N ARG A 286 -15.67 -11.14 -5.26
CA ARG A 286 -16.08 -10.68 -3.94
C ARG A 286 -16.27 -11.88 -3.03
N GLU A 287 -15.54 -11.94 -1.93
CA GLU A 287 -15.47 -13.13 -1.07
C GLU A 287 -15.31 -12.74 0.40
N ILE A 288 -15.59 -13.70 1.28
CA ILE A 288 -15.25 -13.60 2.69
C ILE A 288 -13.73 -13.76 2.83
N TRP A 289 -13.08 -12.73 3.35
CA TRP A 289 -11.65 -12.72 3.59
C TRP A 289 -11.37 -12.60 5.09
N ASP A 290 -10.63 -13.56 5.64
CA ASP A 290 -10.21 -13.59 7.04
C ASP A 290 -8.70 -13.34 7.19
N GLY A 291 -8.00 -12.97 6.11
CA GLY A 291 -6.56 -12.73 6.13
C GLY A 291 -5.72 -13.95 6.48
N PHE A 292 -6.28 -15.16 6.48
CA PHE A 292 -5.50 -16.36 6.69
C PHE A 292 -4.50 -16.56 5.55
N PHE A 293 -3.22 -16.69 5.91
CA PHE A 293 -2.15 -16.92 4.94
C PHE A 293 -1.16 -17.95 5.48
N GLN A 294 -0.97 -19.02 4.71
CA GLN A 294 0.01 -20.05 5.02
C GLN A 294 1.38 -19.63 4.47
N GLN A 295 2.31 -19.28 5.36
CA GLN A 295 3.69 -19.04 4.96
C GLN A 295 4.31 -20.33 4.44
N ASN A 296 4.58 -20.39 3.13
CA ASN A 296 5.48 -21.39 2.55
C ASN A 296 6.92 -21.06 2.97
N LEU A 297 7.29 -21.42 4.20
CA LEU A 297 8.69 -21.43 4.61
C LEU A 297 9.42 -22.45 3.72
N LYS A 298 10.14 -21.99 2.69
CA LYS A 298 11.07 -22.86 1.97
C LYS A 298 12.13 -23.35 2.96
N PRO A 299 12.23 -24.67 3.23
CA PRO A 299 13.29 -25.17 4.09
C PRO A 299 14.58 -25.20 3.25
N GLY A 300 15.39 -24.13 3.26
CA GLY A 300 16.62 -24.17 2.46
C GLY A 300 17.60 -23.00 2.44
N SER A 301 17.30 -21.80 2.96
CA SER A 301 18.22 -20.65 2.80
C SER A 301 18.73 -20.02 4.09
N SER A 302 18.76 -20.75 5.21
CA SER A 302 19.50 -20.31 6.40
C SER A 302 20.95 -20.81 6.35
N SER A 303 21.82 -20.06 5.68
CA SER A 303 23.27 -20.26 5.83
C SER A 303 23.73 -19.67 7.17
N ASN A 304 24.20 -20.57 8.04
CA ASN A 304 25.14 -20.35 9.15
C ASN A 304 24.86 -19.21 10.15
N ILE A 305 23.81 -19.34 10.99
CA ILE A 305 23.72 -18.58 12.25
C ILE A 305 23.39 -19.54 13.42
N SER A 306 24.00 -19.26 14.58
CA SER A 306 24.18 -20.16 15.73
C SER A 306 22.91 -20.90 16.23
N GLN A 307 23.01 -22.22 16.25
CA GLN A 307 21.91 -23.17 16.54
C GLN A 307 21.23 -23.02 17.92
N ASN A 308 21.81 -22.27 18.86
CA ASN A 308 21.32 -22.21 20.24
C ASN A 308 20.32 -21.07 20.50
N SER A 309 20.44 -19.93 19.81
CA SER A 309 19.43 -18.86 19.90
C SER A 309 18.13 -19.25 19.20
N ASP A 310 18.23 -20.02 18.13
CA ASP A 310 17.08 -20.40 17.30
C ASP A 310 16.04 -21.25 18.03
N ARG A 311 16.41 -22.07 19.02
CA ARG A 311 15.43 -22.85 19.79
C ARG A 311 14.63 -21.97 20.74
N LEU A 312 15.29 -21.03 21.42
CA LEU A 312 14.64 -20.09 22.33
C LEU A 312 13.75 -19.11 21.54
N TRP A 313 14.23 -18.65 20.38
CA TRP A 313 13.44 -17.80 19.49
C TRP A 313 12.30 -18.56 18.83
N LYS A 314 12.48 -19.80 18.35
CA LYS A 314 11.37 -20.64 17.85
C LYS A 314 10.31 -20.92 18.90
N ALA A 315 10.67 -20.99 20.18
CA ALA A 315 9.72 -21.14 21.27
C ALA A 315 8.94 -19.84 21.56
N LEU A 316 9.53 -18.67 21.32
CA LEU A 316 8.92 -17.35 21.50
C LEU A 316 8.23 -16.79 20.24
N SER A 317 8.58 -17.31 19.07
CA SER A 317 8.10 -16.90 17.75
C SER A 317 6.98 -17.79 17.22
N LYS A 318 6.52 -18.77 18.01
CA LYS A 318 5.20 -19.36 17.76
C LYS A 318 4.21 -18.23 18.00
N PRO A 319 3.50 -17.75 16.96
CA PRO A 319 2.33 -16.93 17.20
C PRO A 319 1.48 -17.73 18.18
N LEU A 320 0.95 -17.10 19.24
CA LEU A 320 -0.10 -17.77 19.99
C LEU A 320 -1.18 -18.10 18.95
N GLU A 321 -1.35 -19.38 18.63
CA GLU A 321 -2.53 -19.83 17.91
C GLU A 321 -3.70 -19.36 18.76
N SER A 322 -4.50 -18.48 18.19
CA SER A 322 -5.63 -17.93 18.88
C SER A 322 -6.54 -19.12 19.19
N SER A 323 -6.60 -19.56 20.44
CA SER A 323 -7.51 -20.67 20.79
C SER A 323 -8.97 -20.26 20.58
N ASN A 324 -9.27 -18.96 20.45
CA ASN A 324 -10.61 -18.38 20.27
C ASN A 324 -10.67 -17.11 19.37
N GLY A 325 -9.60 -16.71 18.67
CA GLY A 325 -9.50 -15.39 18.01
C GLY A 325 -9.28 -15.45 16.51
N ARG A 326 -10.21 -16.06 15.77
CA ARG A 326 -10.22 -15.96 14.31
C ARG A 326 -10.36 -14.48 13.94
N ASN A 327 -9.58 -14.00 12.97
CA ASN A 327 -9.78 -12.66 12.41
C ASN A 327 -11.26 -12.49 12.03
N PRO A 328 -11.85 -11.30 12.22
CA PRO A 328 -13.20 -11.05 11.73
C PRO A 328 -13.23 -11.33 10.23
N SER A 329 -14.03 -12.33 9.85
CA SER A 329 -14.28 -12.69 8.46
C SER A 329 -15.16 -11.62 7.83
N GLU A 330 -14.62 -10.91 6.84
CA GLU A 330 -15.28 -9.74 6.25
C GLU A 330 -15.48 -9.96 4.75
N VAL A 331 -16.61 -9.53 4.20
CA VAL A 331 -16.86 -9.63 2.76
C VAL A 331 -16.15 -8.47 2.07
N LEU A 332 -15.14 -8.79 1.26
CA LEU A 332 -14.32 -7.81 0.55
C LEU A 332 -14.35 -8.03 -0.96
N GLU A 333 -14.19 -6.94 -1.71
CA GLU A 333 -13.96 -6.95 -3.14
C GLU A 333 -12.48 -7.21 -3.42
N LEU A 334 -12.10 -8.49 -3.53
CA LEU A 334 -10.70 -8.88 -3.74
C LEU A 334 -10.17 -8.50 -5.13
N ARG A 335 -11.06 -8.12 -6.06
CA ARG A 335 -10.70 -7.59 -7.37
C ARG A 335 -10.31 -6.11 -7.37
N ASN A 336 -10.33 -5.41 -6.22
CA ASN A 336 -10.04 -3.97 -6.16
C ASN A 336 -8.71 -3.66 -6.88
N PRO A 337 -8.74 -2.98 -8.04
CA PRO A 337 -7.55 -2.81 -8.88
C PRO A 337 -6.55 -1.82 -8.28
N LEU A 338 -6.91 -1.07 -7.22
CA LEU A 338 -6.03 -0.14 -6.53
C LEU A 338 -5.40 -0.74 -5.26
N ALA A 339 -5.71 -2.00 -4.90
CA ALA A 339 -5.23 -2.65 -3.67
C ALA A 339 -3.84 -3.29 -3.81
N PHE A 340 -2.85 -2.51 -4.27
CA PHE A 340 -1.49 -2.97 -4.57
C PHE A 340 -0.38 -2.09 -3.98
N GLY A 341 -0.70 -1.17 -3.06
CA GLY A 341 0.28 -0.21 -2.53
C GLY A 341 1.54 -0.83 -1.92
N HIS A 342 1.48 -2.09 -1.49
CA HIS A 342 2.63 -2.85 -0.99
C HIS A 342 3.65 -3.26 -2.05
N PHE A 343 3.35 -3.11 -3.34
CA PHE A 343 4.30 -3.29 -4.44
C PHE A 343 5.04 -1.99 -4.85
N ALA A 344 4.73 -0.85 -4.22
CA ALA A 344 5.44 0.40 -4.52
C ALA A 344 6.88 0.31 -3.97
N ASN A 345 7.88 0.32 -4.85
CA ASN A 345 9.27 0.15 -4.45
C ASN A 345 9.92 1.44 -3.96
N HIS A 346 10.99 1.30 -3.18
CA HIS A 346 11.89 2.40 -2.91
C HIS A 346 12.63 2.84 -4.18
N PRO A 347 12.73 4.14 -4.48
CA PRO A 347 13.44 4.59 -5.67
C PRO A 347 14.92 4.17 -5.66
N ALA A 348 15.49 3.98 -6.85
CA ALA A 348 16.93 3.83 -6.99
C ALA A 348 17.67 5.13 -6.64
N LYS A 349 18.97 5.04 -6.40
CA LYS A 349 19.81 6.21 -6.11
C LYS A 349 19.67 7.29 -7.18
N GLY A 350 19.31 8.50 -6.76
CA GLY A 350 19.14 9.67 -7.63
C GLY A 350 17.80 9.74 -8.36
N ILE A 351 16.86 8.82 -8.08
CA ILE A 351 15.47 8.91 -8.50
C ILE A 351 14.66 9.46 -7.33
N ASP A 352 13.83 10.46 -7.60
CA ASP A 352 12.93 11.00 -6.59
C ASP A 352 11.69 10.09 -6.42
N PRO A 353 11.22 9.90 -5.17
CA PRO A 353 9.90 9.30 -4.95
C PRO A 353 8.82 10.14 -5.64
N ASN A 354 7.74 9.51 -6.06
CA ASN A 354 6.62 10.18 -6.74
C ASN A 354 5.26 9.89 -6.07
N VAL A 355 5.23 9.00 -5.08
CA VAL A 355 4.10 8.78 -4.17
C VAL A 355 4.55 8.87 -2.71
N MET A 356 3.62 9.25 -1.83
CA MET A 356 3.83 9.25 -0.38
C MET A 356 2.70 8.57 0.37
N VAL A 357 3.00 8.06 1.56
CA VAL A 357 2.01 7.43 2.44
C VAL A 357 1.14 8.51 3.09
N CYS A 358 -0.18 8.33 3.00
CA CYS A 358 -1.17 9.08 3.73
C CYS A 358 -1.90 8.15 4.72
N PRO A 359 -1.79 8.40 6.03
CA PRO A 359 -2.70 7.79 7.00
C PRO A 359 -4.14 8.12 6.64
N TYR A 360 -4.98 7.10 6.55
CA TYR A 360 -6.41 7.26 6.29
C TYR A 360 -7.22 6.51 7.33
N ASP A 361 -8.04 7.23 8.07
CA ASP A 361 -8.89 6.70 9.14
C ASP A 361 -10.30 6.48 8.57
N PHE A 362 -10.55 5.27 8.09
CA PHE A 362 -11.80 4.91 7.43
C PHE A 362 -12.95 4.81 8.46
N PRO A 363 -14.04 5.57 8.31
CA PRO A 363 -15.19 5.49 9.22
C PRO A 363 -15.94 4.17 9.04
N VAL A 364 -15.92 3.30 10.05
CA VAL A 364 -16.52 1.95 10.00
C VAL A 364 -18.05 2.00 9.78
N MET A 365 -18.67 3.15 10.07
CA MET A 365 -20.09 3.39 9.83
C MET A 365 -20.46 3.46 8.35
N GLU A 366 -19.51 3.69 7.44
CA GLU A 366 -19.75 3.76 5.99
C GLU A 366 -19.75 2.37 5.34
N LYS A 367 -20.82 1.62 5.65
CA LYS A 367 -21.01 0.23 5.22
C LYS A 367 -20.94 0.04 3.71
N ASP A 368 -21.40 1.00 2.93
CA ASP A 368 -21.42 0.92 1.46
C ASP A 368 -20.00 0.90 0.87
N MET A 369 -19.05 1.55 1.53
CA MET A 369 -17.65 1.58 1.10
C MET A 369 -16.83 0.42 1.66
N ARG A 370 -17.27 -0.19 2.78
CA ARG A 370 -16.53 -1.20 3.55
C ARG A 370 -16.00 -2.35 2.69
N VAL A 371 -16.80 -2.81 1.73
CA VAL A 371 -16.44 -3.93 0.84
C VAL A 371 -15.21 -3.62 -0.04
N TYR A 372 -14.96 -2.34 -0.33
CA TYR A 372 -13.85 -1.92 -1.18
C TYR A 372 -12.59 -1.54 -0.39
N ILE A 373 -12.68 -1.43 0.94
CA ILE A 373 -11.53 -1.15 1.80
C ILE A 373 -10.77 -2.46 2.06
N PRO A 374 -9.56 -2.66 1.51
CA PRO A 374 -8.89 -3.96 1.46
C PRO A 374 -8.14 -4.27 2.76
N ASN A 375 -8.77 -3.98 3.90
CA ASN A 375 -8.19 -4.17 5.22
C ASN A 375 -9.16 -4.88 6.17
N ILE A 376 -8.58 -5.62 7.12
CA ILE A 376 -9.26 -6.18 8.28
C ILE A 376 -8.46 -5.85 9.53
N VAL A 377 -9.13 -5.69 10.66
CA VAL A 377 -8.49 -5.43 11.96
C VAL A 377 -8.28 -6.75 12.67
N PHE A 378 -7.07 -6.99 13.16
CA PHE A 378 -6.76 -8.16 13.97
C PHE A 378 -7.24 -7.96 15.41
N GLY A 379 -7.96 -8.95 15.93
CA GLY A 379 -8.46 -8.98 17.30
C GLY A 379 -9.65 -8.05 17.55
N ASP A 380 -10.11 -8.02 18.81
CA ASP A 380 -11.26 -7.20 19.19
C ASP A 380 -10.90 -5.71 19.19
N GLN A 381 -11.86 -4.89 18.76
CA GLN A 381 -11.80 -3.42 18.73
C GLN A 381 -11.92 -2.80 20.14
N GLU A 382 -11.69 -3.57 21.21
CA GLU A 382 -11.59 -3.01 22.56
C GLU A 382 -10.31 -2.17 22.67
N SER A 383 -10.48 -0.92 23.09
CA SER A 383 -9.44 0.10 23.23
C SER A 383 -8.50 -0.20 24.40
N LEU A 384 -7.70 -1.26 24.27
CA LEU A 384 -6.56 -1.48 25.16
C LEU A 384 -5.53 -0.37 24.92
N THR A 385 -5.46 0.60 25.83
CA THR A 385 -4.45 1.65 25.79
C THR A 385 -3.08 1.05 26.10
N MET A 386 -2.22 1.01 25.08
CA MET A 386 -0.83 0.54 25.20
C MET A 386 0.09 1.75 25.33
N LYS A 387 0.96 1.76 26.34
CA LYS A 387 2.03 2.77 26.48
C LYS A 387 3.38 2.17 26.08
N ARG A 388 4.15 2.92 25.30
CA ARG A 388 5.50 2.56 24.90
C ARG A 388 6.51 3.03 25.95
N PHE A 389 7.37 2.13 26.39
CA PHE A 389 8.56 2.45 27.18
C PHE A 389 9.78 1.83 26.47
N GLY A 390 10.56 2.65 25.77
CA GLY A 390 11.66 2.18 24.93
C GLY A 390 11.17 1.34 23.73
N SER A 391 11.68 0.11 23.62
CA SER A 391 11.27 -0.88 22.61
C SER A 391 10.08 -1.74 23.03
N PHE A 392 9.57 -1.58 24.26
CA PHE A 392 8.56 -2.45 24.84
C PHE A 392 7.20 -1.75 25.00
N TRP A 393 6.13 -2.52 24.79
CA TRP A 393 4.75 -2.09 24.92
C TRP A 393 4.12 -2.65 26.19
N PHE A 394 3.55 -1.78 27.00
CA PHE A 394 2.91 -2.13 28.27
C PHE A 394 1.43 -1.77 28.23
N ARG A 395 0.58 -2.68 28.71
CA ARG A 395 -0.85 -2.40 28.91
C ARG A 395 -1.00 -1.37 30.02
N SER A 396 -1.67 -0.27 29.72
CA SER A 396 -2.08 0.72 30.73
C SER A 396 -3.56 0.48 31.04
N LYS A 397 -3.94 0.42 32.32
CA LYS A 397 -5.35 0.55 32.70
C LYS A 397 -5.72 2.03 32.59
N GLY A 398 -6.27 2.43 31.45
CA GLY A 398 -6.91 3.74 31.32
C GLY A 398 -8.29 3.72 31.97
N ALA A 399 -8.45 4.42 33.09
CA ALA A 399 -9.74 4.94 33.52
C ALA A 399 -9.87 6.34 32.92
N GLY A 400 -10.89 6.56 32.09
CA GLY A 400 -11.18 7.88 31.55
C GLY A 400 -12.31 7.83 30.55
N ASP A 401 -13.35 8.63 30.83
CA ASP A 401 -14.36 9.05 29.84
C ASP A 401 -13.64 9.52 28.58
N GLN A 402 -13.63 8.70 27.54
CA GLN A 402 -13.28 9.16 26.21
C GLN A 402 -14.58 9.46 25.49
N VAL A 403 -14.68 10.69 25.00
CA VAL A 403 -15.61 11.06 23.93
C VAL A 403 -15.57 9.92 22.91
N ILE A 404 -16.72 9.28 22.69
CA ILE A 404 -16.83 8.16 21.76
C ILE A 404 -16.70 8.76 20.35
N ASP A 405 -15.46 8.96 19.90
CA ASP A 405 -15.19 9.18 18.48
C ASP A 405 -15.74 7.97 17.70
N ALA A 406 -16.34 8.24 16.55
CA ALA A 406 -16.89 7.18 15.72
C ALA A 406 -15.81 6.12 15.43
N PRO A 407 -16.14 4.82 15.47
CA PRO A 407 -15.14 3.77 15.26
C PRO A 407 -14.50 3.92 13.88
N VAL A 408 -13.17 4.04 13.85
CA VAL A 408 -12.38 4.14 12.61
C VAL A 408 -11.46 2.94 12.43
N MET A 409 -11.21 2.59 11.17
CA MET A 409 -10.20 1.64 10.76
C MET A 409 -8.95 2.40 10.28
N LYS A 410 -7.80 2.15 10.91
CA LYS A 410 -6.54 2.87 10.67
C LYS A 410 -5.78 2.32 9.47
N THR A 411 -6.24 2.67 8.27
CA THR A 411 -5.72 2.20 6.96
C THR A 411 -4.60 3.09 6.40
N LEU A 412 -4.03 2.76 5.24
CA LEU A 412 -3.07 3.61 4.53
C LEU A 412 -3.39 3.65 3.05
N VAL A 413 -3.18 4.82 2.44
CA VAL A 413 -3.21 5.00 1.00
C VAL A 413 -1.93 5.67 0.51
N LEU A 414 -1.62 5.48 -0.77
CA LEU A 414 -0.54 6.18 -1.46
C LEU A 414 -1.11 7.36 -2.22
N VAL A 415 -0.51 8.54 -2.05
CA VAL A 415 -0.92 9.79 -2.68
C VAL A 415 0.16 10.25 -3.65
N ALA A 416 -0.25 10.63 -4.85
CA ALA A 416 0.66 11.17 -5.86
C ALA A 416 1.24 12.52 -5.42
N MET A 417 2.57 12.66 -5.46
CA MET A 417 3.25 13.92 -5.12
C MET A 417 3.43 14.83 -6.33
N ARG A 418 3.21 14.31 -7.53
CA ARG A 418 3.23 15.02 -8.81
C ARG A 418 2.27 14.30 -9.77
N PRO A 419 1.94 14.90 -10.93
CA PRO A 419 1.24 14.14 -11.97
C PRO A 419 2.03 12.89 -12.37
N LEU A 420 1.31 11.77 -12.51
CA LEU A 420 1.85 10.47 -12.92
C LEU A 420 1.22 10.05 -14.25
N CYS A 421 2.04 9.53 -15.17
CA CYS A 421 1.58 9.09 -16.48
C CYS A 421 2.36 7.86 -16.96
N GLU A 422 1.69 6.71 -17.07
CA GLU A 422 2.26 5.46 -17.63
C GLU A 422 3.66 5.12 -17.06
N GLU A 423 3.83 5.20 -15.74
CA GLU A 423 5.13 5.11 -15.06
C GLU A 423 5.08 4.32 -13.74
N GLU A 424 6.25 3.90 -13.25
CA GLU A 424 6.39 3.21 -11.96
C GLU A 424 6.24 4.19 -10.78
N ALA A 425 5.50 3.79 -9.76
CA ALA A 425 5.30 4.50 -8.52
C ALA A 425 6.40 4.12 -7.51
N TYR A 426 7.15 5.13 -7.06
CA TYR A 426 8.24 5.01 -6.11
C TYR A 426 7.87 5.63 -4.77
N LEU A 427 7.95 4.82 -3.72
CA LEU A 427 7.64 5.18 -2.34
C LEU A 427 8.92 5.30 -1.51
N ASN A 428 9.13 6.43 -0.85
CA ASN A 428 10.23 6.54 0.12
C ASN A 428 9.95 5.67 1.36
N TYR A 429 10.59 4.50 1.45
CA TYR A 429 10.50 3.58 2.59
C TYR A 429 10.95 4.18 3.92
N ARG A 430 11.89 5.14 3.92
CA ARG A 430 12.53 5.68 5.12
C ARG A 430 12.91 4.55 6.09
N LEU A 431 13.85 3.70 5.70
CA LEU A 431 14.15 2.44 6.39
C LEU A 431 14.71 2.67 7.81
N SER A 432 14.20 1.93 8.79
CA SER A 432 14.46 2.13 10.24
C SER A 432 15.81 1.67 10.76
N ASN A 433 16.59 0.93 9.96
CA ASN A 433 17.71 0.17 10.50
C ASN A 433 19.02 0.97 10.49
N SER A 434 19.44 1.42 11.68
CA SER A 434 20.64 2.23 11.91
C SER A 434 21.96 1.45 11.92
N LYS A 435 21.94 0.11 11.93
CA LYS A 435 23.16 -0.70 12.06
C LYS A 435 23.83 -1.09 10.73
N ARG A 436 23.06 -1.35 9.68
CA ARG A 436 23.56 -1.57 8.32
C ARG A 436 22.40 -1.43 7.33
N ARG A 437 22.44 -0.38 6.51
CA ARG A 437 21.49 -0.22 5.39
C ARG A 437 21.79 -1.30 4.34
N PRO A 438 20.77 -1.94 3.73
CA PRO A 438 20.97 -2.83 2.60
C PRO A 438 21.66 -2.11 1.43
N SER A 439 22.40 -2.83 0.60
CA SER A 439 23.11 -2.25 -0.56
C SER A 439 22.17 -1.64 -1.59
N TRP A 440 20.93 -2.13 -1.68
CA TRP A 440 19.90 -1.60 -2.57
C TRP A 440 19.25 -0.32 -2.06
N TYR A 441 19.38 0.01 -0.77
CA TYR A 441 18.73 1.17 -0.17
C TYR A 441 19.62 2.41 -0.27
N SER A 442 19.08 3.49 -0.82
CA SER A 442 19.74 4.80 -0.87
C SER A 442 18.81 5.85 -0.28
N PRO A 443 19.15 6.47 0.87
CA PRO A 443 18.30 7.50 1.46
C PRO A 443 17.98 8.60 0.45
N VAL A 444 16.70 8.93 0.33
CA VAL A 444 16.25 10.08 -0.48
C VAL A 444 16.63 11.38 0.22
N ASP A 445 16.42 11.43 1.54
CA ASP A 445 16.79 12.54 2.40
C ASP A 445 17.31 11.98 3.73
N GLU A 446 18.62 12.16 3.99
CA GLU A 446 19.26 11.62 5.19
C GLU A 446 18.77 12.30 6.47
N GLU A 447 18.40 13.58 6.41
CA GLU A 447 17.89 14.33 7.56
C GLU A 447 16.47 13.87 7.92
N GLU A 448 15.61 13.61 6.93
CA GLU A 448 14.28 13.02 7.17
C GLU A 448 14.36 11.61 7.74
N ASP A 449 15.24 10.77 7.18
CA ASP A 449 15.47 9.41 7.68
C ASP A 449 15.94 9.44 9.13
N GLN A 450 16.89 10.32 9.46
CA GLN A 450 17.36 10.50 10.83
C GLN A 450 16.22 10.99 11.73
N ARG A 451 15.46 12.02 11.33
CA ARG A 451 14.35 12.54 12.12
C ARG A 451 13.28 11.50 12.41
N ARG A 452 12.96 10.63 11.45
CA ARG A 452 11.95 9.58 11.63
C ARG A 452 12.37 8.50 12.64
N TRP A 453 13.66 8.22 12.78
CA TRP A 453 14.15 7.08 13.57
C TRP A 453 14.99 7.44 14.79
N SER A 454 15.28 8.73 14.98
CA SER A 454 15.89 9.26 16.21
C SER A 454 15.04 8.96 17.45
#